data_AF-A0A1I3MJI9-F1
#
_entry.id   AF-A0A1I3MJI9-F1
#
_cell.length_a   1.000
_cell.length_b   1.000
_cell.length_c   1.000
_cell.angle_alpha   90.00
_cell.angle_beta   90.00
_cell.angle_gamma   90.00
#
_symmetry.space_group_name_H-M   'P 1'
#
loop_
_entity.id
_entity.type
_entity.pdbx_description
1 polymer ?
#
loop_
_entity_poly.entity_id
_entity_poly.type
_entity_poly.pdbx_seq_one_letter_code
_entity_poly.pdbx_strand_id
1 'polypeptide(L)'
;MKEWSFLCKSKVWAAAEVQEQHVLAMEDGAYKISDNQYFLADVFSDEGEEKLRLLSLYWACSESAFRRAYYRDVENDDMTVCQPPPELLPAGAGSTYSQIKNALSSLGADKLMEYASYRIMYDGAFVHKGLESSSAICYFRLQDIVDDELPYAILWKLY
;
A
#
# COMPACT_ATOMS: atom_id res chain seq x y z
N MET A 1 17.24 2.25 -5.02
CA MET A 1 15.77 2.16 -4.89
C MET A 1 15.24 1.59 -6.19
N LYS A 2 14.40 0.54 -6.17
CA LYS A 2 13.80 0.01 -7.41
C LYS A 2 12.75 1.01 -7.91
N GLU A 3 12.72 1.29 -9.20
CA GLU A 3 11.68 2.16 -9.76
C GLU A 3 10.31 1.49 -9.66
N TRP A 4 9.30 2.27 -9.27
CA TRP A 4 7.92 1.80 -9.21
C TRP A 4 7.41 1.34 -10.58
N SER A 5 7.92 1.95 -11.66
CA SER A 5 7.69 1.53 -13.05
C SER A 5 8.03 0.04 -13.30
N PHE A 6 9.04 -0.49 -12.62
CA PHE A 6 9.46 -1.89 -12.69
C PHE A 6 8.65 -2.76 -11.72
N LEU A 7 8.48 -2.29 -10.48
CA LEU A 7 7.73 -3.02 -9.44
C LEU A 7 6.28 -3.28 -9.86
N CYS A 8 5.58 -2.29 -10.41
CA CYS A 8 4.18 -2.42 -10.85
C CYS A 8 3.99 -3.39 -12.03
N LYS A 9 5.05 -3.74 -12.77
CA LYS A 9 5.03 -4.74 -13.85
C LYS A 9 5.27 -6.17 -13.35
N SER A 10 5.61 -6.33 -12.08
CA SER A 10 5.77 -7.66 -11.48
C SER A 10 4.43 -8.37 -11.49
N LYS A 11 4.42 -9.69 -11.75
CA LYS A 11 3.19 -10.48 -11.72
C LYS A 11 2.94 -11.03 -10.32
N VAL A 12 1.67 -11.17 -9.95
CA VAL A 12 1.29 -12.06 -8.83
C VAL A 12 1.90 -13.44 -9.14
N TRP A 13 2.35 -14.16 -8.12
CA TRP A 13 2.90 -15.51 -8.27
C TRP A 13 4.26 -15.60 -8.96
N ALA A 14 4.87 -14.48 -9.35
CA ALA A 14 6.29 -14.49 -9.65
C ALA A 14 7.01 -14.97 -8.38
N ALA A 15 7.86 -16.00 -8.51
CA ALA A 15 8.87 -16.26 -7.50
C ALA A 15 9.58 -14.93 -7.31
N ALA A 16 9.55 -14.40 -6.10
CA ALA A 16 10.18 -13.13 -5.85
C ALA A 16 11.67 -13.32 -6.17
N GLU A 17 12.12 -12.86 -7.35
CA GLU A 17 13.53 -12.62 -7.71
C GLU A 17 14.06 -11.44 -6.85
N VAL A 18 13.76 -11.54 -5.57
CA VAL A 18 14.15 -10.71 -4.45
C VAL A 18 15.30 -11.43 -3.72
N GLN A 19 15.72 -12.60 -4.21
CA GLN A 19 16.85 -13.39 -3.69
C GLN A 19 18.21 -12.66 -3.79
N GLU A 20 18.36 -11.60 -4.59
CA GLU A 20 19.60 -10.81 -4.64
C GLU A 20 19.54 -9.48 -3.86
N GLN A 21 18.44 -9.19 -3.14
CA GLN A 21 18.28 -7.94 -2.43
C GLN A 21 18.20 -8.15 -0.92
N HIS A 22 18.89 -7.30 -0.16
CA HIS A 22 18.81 -7.22 1.30
C HIS A 22 17.40 -6.80 1.73
N VAL A 23 16.47 -7.75 1.69
CA VAL A 23 15.11 -7.56 2.17
C VAL A 23 15.03 -7.98 3.62
N LEU A 24 14.40 -7.13 4.42
CA LEU A 24 14.22 -7.38 5.84
C LEU A 24 12.83 -7.98 6.05
N ALA A 25 12.79 -9.21 6.54
CA ALA A 25 11.54 -9.84 6.95
C ALA A 25 10.93 -9.05 8.13
N MET A 26 9.62 -8.88 8.08
CA MET A 26 8.79 -8.29 9.12
C MET A 26 7.78 -9.35 9.62
N GLU A 27 6.80 -8.93 10.41
CA GLU A 27 5.75 -9.80 10.95
C GLU A 27 4.71 -10.14 9.86
N ASP A 28 4.00 -11.26 10.01
CA ASP A 28 2.86 -11.68 9.19
C ASP A 28 3.09 -11.69 7.66
N GLY A 29 4.27 -12.09 7.21
CA GLY A 29 4.57 -12.21 5.76
C GLY A 29 4.78 -10.88 5.06
N ALA A 30 5.02 -9.81 5.80
CA ALA A 30 5.50 -8.54 5.26
C ALA A 30 7.03 -8.50 5.18
N TYR A 31 7.52 -7.74 4.20
CA TYR A 31 8.93 -7.62 3.91
C TYR A 31 9.26 -6.18 3.49
N LYS A 32 10.38 -5.65 3.98
CA LYS A 32 10.87 -4.29 3.65
C LYS A 32 11.95 -4.36 2.58
N ILE A 33 11.75 -3.64 1.47
CA ILE A 33 12.69 -3.51 0.35
C ILE A 33 13.59 -2.29 0.55
N SER A 34 13.00 -1.16 0.97
CA SER A 34 13.70 0.09 1.28
C SER A 34 12.86 0.94 2.23
N ASP A 35 13.26 2.18 2.49
CA ASP A 35 12.61 3.05 3.49
C ASP A 35 11.10 3.26 3.27
N ASN A 36 10.66 3.25 2.01
CA ASN A 36 9.27 3.51 1.61
C ASN A 36 8.67 2.41 0.72
N GLN A 37 9.33 1.26 0.60
CA GLN A 37 8.90 0.15 -0.26
C GLN A 37 8.83 -1.14 0.55
N TYR A 38 7.65 -1.76 0.52
CA TYR A 38 7.34 -2.98 1.23
C TYR A 38 6.58 -3.94 0.31
N PHE A 39 6.54 -5.21 0.66
CA PHE A 39 5.69 -6.19 -0.03
C PHE A 39 5.15 -7.23 0.93
N LEU A 40 4.03 -7.84 0.53
CA LEU A 40 3.50 -9.03 1.19
C LEU A 40 3.83 -10.25 0.35
N ALA A 41 4.26 -11.32 1.00
CA ALA A 41 4.52 -12.59 0.35
C ALA A 41 4.15 -13.79 1.24
N ASP A 42 3.66 -14.85 0.59
CA ASP A 42 3.52 -16.15 1.20
C ASP A 42 4.81 -16.95 1.03
N VAL A 43 5.18 -17.71 2.05
CA VAL A 43 6.26 -18.70 1.97
C VAL A 43 5.69 -20.00 1.39
N PHE A 44 6.37 -20.57 0.39
CA PHE A 44 6.04 -21.90 -0.12
C PHE A 44 7.32 -22.70 -0.37
N SER A 45 7.23 -24.02 -0.28
CA SER A 45 8.35 -24.92 -0.60
C SER A 45 8.25 -25.35 -2.05
N ASP A 46 9.36 -25.25 -2.77
CA ASP A 46 9.52 -25.72 -4.14
C ASP A 46 10.86 -26.46 -4.25
N GLU A 47 10.80 -27.74 -4.62
CA GLU A 47 11.97 -28.66 -4.66
C GLU A 47 12.81 -28.70 -3.37
N GLY A 48 12.19 -28.40 -2.21
CA GLY A 48 12.87 -28.38 -0.91
C GLY A 48 13.52 -27.05 -0.54
N GLU A 49 13.45 -26.05 -1.42
CA GLU A 49 13.84 -24.66 -1.12
C GLU A 49 12.62 -23.83 -0.75
N GLU A 50 12.74 -22.99 0.28
CA GLU A 50 11.72 -22.00 0.60
C GLU A 50 11.81 -20.83 -0.38
N LYS A 51 10.69 -20.53 -1.03
CA LYS A 51 10.53 -19.43 -1.96
C LYS A 51 9.42 -18.50 -1.48
N LEU A 52 9.56 -17.22 -1.84
CA LEU A 52 8.56 -16.20 -1.57
C LEU A 52 7.67 -15.99 -2.78
N ARG A 53 6.36 -16.03 -2.55
CA ARG A 53 5.33 -15.74 -3.53
C ARG A 53 4.81 -14.34 -3.30
N LEU A 54 5.12 -13.42 -4.21
CA LEU A 54 4.68 -12.04 -4.11
C LEU A 54 3.15 -11.93 -4.24
N LEU A 55 2.52 -11.29 -3.25
CA LEU A 55 1.08 -11.06 -3.19
C LEU A 55 0.71 -9.61 -3.55
N SER A 56 1.42 -8.65 -2.98
CA SER A 56 1.17 -7.23 -3.20
C SER A 56 2.38 -6.37 -2.86
N LEU A 57 2.36 -5.12 -3.33
CA LEU A 57 3.39 -4.13 -3.04
C LEU A 57 2.77 -2.98 -2.25
N TYR A 58 3.58 -2.37 -1.40
CA TYR A 58 3.20 -1.23 -0.57
C TYR A 58 4.20 -0.11 -0.74
N TRP A 59 3.69 1.07 -0.98
CA TRP A 59 4.37 2.30 -0.68
C TRP A 59 3.86 2.85 0.66
N ALA A 60 4.75 3.40 1.49
CA ALA A 60 4.37 4.14 2.69
C ALA A 60 5.40 5.23 2.98
N CYS A 61 4.97 6.33 3.61
CA CYS A 61 5.87 7.45 3.90
C CYS A 61 6.98 7.15 4.89
N SER A 62 6.80 6.13 5.72
CA SER A 62 7.74 5.64 6.72
C SER A 62 7.39 4.21 7.08
N GLU A 63 8.23 3.56 7.88
CA GLU A 63 7.90 2.25 8.44
C GLU A 63 6.70 2.31 9.38
N SER A 64 6.60 3.34 10.22
CA SER A 64 5.42 3.59 11.08
C SER A 64 4.14 3.75 10.26
N ALA A 65 4.20 4.47 9.14
CA ALA A 65 3.09 4.58 8.19
C ALA A 65 2.70 3.21 7.60
N PHE A 66 3.68 2.38 7.20
CA PHE A 66 3.40 1.02 6.73
C PHE A 66 2.74 0.18 7.83
N ARG A 67 3.26 0.23 9.06
CA ARG A 67 2.70 -0.51 10.20
C ARG A 67 1.27 -0.09 10.51
N ARG A 68 0.94 1.21 10.43
CA ARG A 68 -0.45 1.68 10.52
C ARG A 68 -1.33 1.08 9.43
N ALA A 69 -0.88 1.09 8.18
CA ALA A 69 -1.68 0.61 7.05
C ALA A 69 -1.93 -0.90 7.09
N TYR A 70 -0.91 -1.69 7.45
CA TYR A 70 -0.98 -3.15 7.41
C TYR A 70 -1.36 -3.77 8.77
N TYR A 71 -0.62 -3.45 9.83
CA TYR A 71 -0.86 -3.99 11.18
C TYR A 71 -1.89 -3.22 12.01
N ARG A 72 -2.41 -2.10 11.48
CA ARG A 72 -3.34 -1.21 12.20
C ARG A 72 -2.74 -0.62 13.48
N ASP A 73 -1.43 -0.39 13.46
CA ASP A 73 -0.64 0.23 14.53
C ASP A 73 -0.80 1.76 14.48
N VAL A 74 -1.92 2.25 15.03
CA VAL A 74 -2.30 3.68 14.98
C VAL A 74 -1.47 4.50 15.97
N GLU A 75 -1.13 3.92 17.12
CA GLU A 75 -0.47 4.59 18.24
C GLU A 75 0.99 4.95 17.95
N ASN A 76 1.66 4.17 17.10
CA ASN A 76 3.07 4.37 16.74
C ASN A 76 3.25 5.05 15.37
N ASP A 77 2.18 5.58 14.78
CA ASP A 77 2.26 6.37 13.55
C ASP A 77 3.02 7.68 13.80
N ASP A 78 4.04 7.93 12.98
CA ASP A 78 4.93 9.09 13.12
C ASP A 78 4.39 10.35 12.42
N MET A 79 3.23 10.23 11.78
CA MET A 79 2.56 11.27 11.00
C MET A 79 3.42 11.82 9.85
N THR A 80 4.45 11.09 9.40
CA THR A 80 5.32 11.54 8.32
C THR A 80 4.52 11.76 7.03
N VAL A 81 4.72 12.91 6.41
CA VAL A 81 4.10 13.30 5.14
C VAL A 81 5.15 13.34 4.04
N CYS A 82 4.83 12.74 2.90
CA CYS A 82 5.73 12.66 1.76
C CYS A 82 4.91 12.49 0.48
N GLN A 83 5.51 12.78 -0.68
CA GLN A 83 4.81 12.67 -1.95
C GLN A 83 4.69 11.20 -2.39
N PRO A 84 3.50 10.73 -2.79
CA PRO A 84 3.33 9.40 -3.35
C PRO A 84 4.05 9.26 -4.70
N PRO A 85 4.52 8.06 -5.06
CA PRO A 85 5.06 7.77 -6.37
C PRO A 85 3.97 7.97 -7.42
N PRO A 86 4.21 8.79 -8.45
CA PRO A 86 3.20 9.05 -9.48
C PRO A 86 2.77 7.79 -10.22
N GLU A 87 3.61 6.77 -10.29
CA GLU A 87 3.33 5.48 -10.93
C GLU A 87 2.25 4.67 -10.20
N LEU A 88 1.98 4.97 -8.93
CA LEU A 88 0.95 4.33 -8.12
C LEU A 88 -0.39 5.09 -8.12
N LEU A 89 -0.40 6.28 -8.70
CA LEU A 89 -1.60 7.11 -8.79
C LEU A 89 -2.38 6.82 -10.08
N PRO A 90 -3.70 7.10 -10.10
CA PRO A 90 -4.47 7.03 -11.34
C PRO A 90 -3.86 7.92 -12.42
N ALA A 91 -3.89 7.47 -13.67
CA ALA A 91 -3.27 8.19 -14.78
C ALA A 91 -3.84 9.63 -14.89
N GLY A 92 -2.95 10.62 -14.86
CA GLY A 92 -3.32 12.04 -14.94
C GLY A 92 -3.91 12.63 -13.65
N ALA A 93 -3.99 11.86 -12.57
CA ALA A 93 -4.37 12.38 -11.27
C ALA A 93 -3.23 13.17 -10.62
N GLY A 94 -3.58 14.18 -9.82
CA GLY A 94 -2.67 14.71 -8.81
C GLY A 94 -2.61 13.79 -7.58
N SER A 95 -1.88 14.20 -6.55
CA SER A 95 -1.58 13.37 -5.37
C SER A 95 -2.53 13.55 -4.19
N THR A 96 -3.47 14.49 -4.24
CA THR A 96 -4.38 14.76 -3.12
C THR A 96 -5.64 13.89 -3.17
N TYR A 97 -6.29 13.75 -2.02
CA TYR A 97 -7.54 13.03 -1.86
C TYR A 97 -8.58 13.35 -2.93
N SER A 98 -8.91 14.65 -3.08
CA SER A 98 -9.93 15.10 -4.04
C SER A 98 -9.52 14.81 -5.49
N GLN A 99 -8.24 14.99 -5.83
CA GLN A 99 -7.72 14.75 -7.16
C GLN A 99 -7.76 13.26 -7.52
N ILE A 100 -7.32 12.39 -6.60
CA ILE A 100 -7.36 10.94 -6.76
C ILE A 100 -8.81 10.45 -6.87
N LYS A 101 -9.70 10.93 -5.97
CA LYS A 101 -11.12 10.58 -5.98
C LYS A 101 -11.81 10.95 -7.28
N ASN A 102 -11.56 12.16 -7.78
CA ASN A 102 -12.11 12.65 -9.04
C ASN A 102 -11.60 11.83 -10.24
N ALA A 103 -10.30 11.54 -10.28
CA ALA A 103 -9.72 10.72 -11.34
C ALA A 103 -10.31 9.31 -11.35
N LEU A 104 -10.44 8.66 -10.19
CA LEU A 104 -11.06 7.33 -10.10
C LEU A 104 -12.55 7.35 -10.48
N SER A 105 -13.28 8.37 -10.02
CA SER A 105 -14.71 8.53 -10.33
C SER A 105 -14.95 8.74 -11.83
N SER A 106 -14.01 9.36 -12.54
CA SER A 106 -14.10 9.56 -14.00
C SER A 106 -14.01 8.25 -14.81
N LEU A 107 -13.46 7.18 -14.21
CA LEU A 107 -13.35 5.86 -14.83
C LEU A 107 -14.64 5.02 -14.73
N GLY A 108 -15.62 5.51 -13.96
CA GLY A 108 -16.92 4.87 -13.67
C GLY A 108 -17.15 4.63 -12.18
N ALA A 109 -18.37 4.85 -11.69
CA ALA A 109 -18.72 4.73 -10.27
C ALA A 109 -18.46 3.32 -9.70
N ASP A 110 -18.66 2.27 -10.50
CA ASP A 110 -18.46 0.87 -10.10
C ASP A 110 -16.97 0.51 -9.91
N LYS A 111 -16.05 1.42 -10.24
CA LYS A 111 -14.60 1.20 -10.15
C LYS A 111 -13.94 1.89 -8.95
N LEU A 112 -14.72 2.59 -8.14
CA LEU A 112 -14.26 3.25 -6.93
C LEU A 112 -15.03 2.74 -5.71
N MET A 113 -14.31 2.29 -4.71
CA MET A 113 -14.86 2.05 -3.37
C MET A 113 -14.19 3.02 -2.39
N GLU A 114 -15.00 3.82 -1.70
CA GLU A 114 -14.57 4.70 -0.61
C GLU A 114 -15.04 4.10 0.71
N TYR A 115 -14.12 3.93 1.67
CA TYR A 115 -14.45 3.30 2.94
C TYR A 115 -13.62 3.86 4.10
N ALA A 116 -14.05 3.56 5.32
CA ALA A 116 -13.32 3.82 6.55
C ALA A 116 -13.01 2.50 7.27
N SER A 117 -11.82 2.39 7.85
CA SER A 117 -11.35 1.21 8.58
C SER A 117 -11.19 1.51 10.06
N TYR A 118 -11.64 0.58 10.90
CA TYR A 118 -11.64 0.70 12.36
C TYR A 118 -11.17 -0.60 13.02
N ARG A 119 -10.55 -0.51 14.20
CA ARG A 119 -10.23 -1.68 15.05
C ARG A 119 -11.43 -2.10 15.90
N ILE A 120 -12.50 -2.54 15.25
CA ILE A 120 -13.80 -2.82 15.89
C ILE A 120 -13.69 -3.80 17.06
N MET A 121 -12.85 -4.82 16.96
CA MET A 121 -12.71 -5.88 17.97
C MET A 121 -11.69 -5.55 19.09
N TYR A 122 -11.06 -4.38 19.07
CA TYR A 122 -10.04 -3.99 20.05
C TYR A 122 -10.50 -2.78 20.87
N ASP A 123 -10.64 -1.62 20.24
CA ASP A 123 -10.95 -0.35 20.89
C ASP A 123 -11.83 0.59 20.04
N GLY A 124 -12.18 0.19 18.83
CA GLY A 124 -12.96 1.01 17.91
C GLY A 124 -12.18 2.18 17.31
N ALA A 125 -10.85 2.24 17.48
CA ALA A 125 -10.04 3.33 16.95
C ALA A 125 -10.10 3.39 15.42
N PHE A 126 -10.16 4.61 14.88
CA PHE A 126 -10.09 4.88 13.45
C PHE A 126 -8.66 4.60 12.94
N VAL A 127 -8.54 3.78 11.90
CA VAL A 127 -7.26 3.42 11.30
C VAL A 127 -6.96 4.31 10.08
N HIS A 128 -7.86 4.35 9.11
CA HIS A 128 -7.72 5.19 7.92
C HIS A 128 -9.03 5.27 7.15
N LYS A 129 -9.09 6.18 6.19
CA LYS A 129 -10.01 6.08 5.05
C LYS A 129 -9.26 5.60 3.82
N GLY A 130 -9.95 4.85 2.97
CA GLY A 130 -9.40 4.24 1.76
C GLY A 130 -10.15 4.70 0.52
N LEU A 131 -9.40 5.02 -0.54
CA LEU A 131 -9.92 5.08 -1.92
C LEU A 131 -9.38 3.86 -2.66
N GLU A 132 -10.26 2.93 -2.98
CA GLU A 132 -9.93 1.66 -3.59
C GLU A 132 -10.40 1.62 -5.04
N SER A 133 -9.48 1.19 -5.90
CA SER A 133 -9.71 0.89 -7.30
C SER A 133 -9.41 -0.58 -7.59
N SER A 134 -9.57 -0.98 -8.85
CA SER A 134 -9.14 -2.30 -9.29
C SER A 134 -7.65 -2.52 -9.10
N SER A 135 -6.78 -1.51 -9.17
CA SER A 135 -5.32 -1.71 -9.18
C SER A 135 -4.62 -1.32 -7.89
N ALA A 136 -5.23 -0.44 -7.10
CA ALA A 136 -4.60 0.11 -5.91
C ALA A 136 -5.61 0.54 -4.84
N ILE A 137 -5.13 0.66 -3.60
CA ILE A 137 -5.82 1.32 -2.50
C ILE A 137 -4.93 2.45 -1.97
N CYS A 138 -5.45 3.68 -1.95
CA CYS A 138 -4.80 4.84 -1.34
C CYS A 138 -5.35 5.03 0.08
N TYR A 139 -4.48 5.07 1.08
CA TYR A 139 -4.85 5.23 2.48
C TYR A 139 -4.57 6.65 3.00
N PHE A 140 -5.52 7.21 3.74
CA PHE A 140 -5.48 8.57 4.28
C PHE A 140 -5.74 8.55 5.79
N ARG A 141 -5.06 9.45 6.54
CA ARG A 141 -4.99 9.41 8.00
C ARG A 141 -6.16 10.11 8.69
N LEU A 142 -6.71 11.15 8.06
CA LEU A 142 -7.76 11.95 8.69
C LEU A 142 -9.12 11.27 8.52
N GLN A 143 -9.91 11.28 9.60
CA GLN A 143 -11.27 10.76 9.57
C GLN A 143 -12.19 11.67 8.74
N ASP A 144 -12.01 12.98 8.85
CA ASP A 144 -12.73 13.96 8.06
C ASP A 144 -12.25 13.97 6.60
N ILE A 145 -13.12 14.40 5.69
CA ILE A 145 -12.74 14.62 4.29
C ILE A 145 -11.94 15.91 4.20
N VAL A 146 -10.68 15.79 3.81
CA VAL A 146 -9.74 16.88 3.61
C VAL A 146 -9.21 16.78 2.18
N ASP A 147 -9.59 17.74 1.34
CA ASP A 147 -9.41 17.66 -0.12
C ASP A 147 -7.95 17.65 -0.58
N ASP A 148 -7.07 18.29 0.19
CA ASP A 148 -5.63 18.43 -0.06
C ASP A 148 -4.77 17.39 0.68
N GLU A 149 -5.39 16.44 1.38
CA GLU A 149 -4.68 15.39 2.09
C GLU A 149 -3.96 14.45 1.12
N LEU A 150 -2.68 14.17 1.40
CA LEU A 150 -1.89 13.18 0.66
C LEU A 150 -2.10 11.78 1.26
N PRO A 151 -2.08 10.72 0.44
CA PRO A 151 -2.06 9.37 0.98
C PRO A 151 -0.77 9.15 1.78
N TYR A 152 -0.89 8.48 2.92
CA TYR A 152 0.28 8.11 3.73
C TYR A 152 0.85 6.75 3.35
N ALA A 153 0.03 5.92 2.71
CA ALA A 153 0.39 4.63 2.17
C ALA A 153 -0.47 4.28 0.94
N ILE A 154 0.07 3.50 0.03
CA ILE A 154 -0.63 2.97 -1.14
C ILE A 154 -0.33 1.48 -1.24
N LEU A 155 -1.39 0.66 -1.22
CA LEU A 155 -1.33 -0.76 -1.56
C LEU A 155 -1.51 -0.90 -3.07
N TRP A 156 -0.53 -1.47 -3.76
CA TRP A 156 -0.64 -1.88 -5.15
C TRP A 156 -1.01 -3.36 -5.23
N LYS A 157 -2.16 -3.63 -5.85
CA LYS A 157 -2.71 -4.96 -6.01
C LYS A 157 -2.13 -5.57 -7.27
N LEU A 158 -1.47 -6.70 -7.11
CA LEU A 158 -1.01 -7.50 -8.24
C LEU A 158 -2.22 -8.32 -8.73
N TYR A 159 -2.40 -8.41 -10.05
CA TYR A 159 -3.36 -9.30 -10.71
C TYR A 159 -2.67 -10.16 -11.77
#